data_AF-A0A235FDZ8-F1
#
_entry.id   AF-A0A235FDZ8-F1
#
_cell.length_a   1.000
_cell.length_b   1.000
_cell.length_c   1.000
_cell.angle_alpha   90.00
_cell.angle_beta   90.00
_cell.angle_gamma   90.00
#
_symmetry.space_group_name_H-M   'P 1'
#
loop_
_entity.id
_entity.type
_entity.pdbx_description
1 polymer ?
#
loop_
_entity_poly.entity_id
_entity_poly.type
_entity_poly.pdbx_seq_one_letter_code
_entity_poly.pdbx_strand_id
1 'polypeptide(L)'
;MKRTLHITASQAVRLKDRTSGVTLFKPSGVRYSYPHIDLSSKMVTAIVTFENETVMTVKVDVKNDRVHVEGNVDGLEEISLDKESFLNMFKHQANYFIENNISSEEEWKERLRN
;
A
#
# COMPACT_ATOMS: atom_id res chain seq x y z
N MET A 1 25.63 -5.25 16.30
CA MET A 1 24.16 -5.44 16.35
C MET A 1 23.50 -4.23 15.68
N LYS A 2 23.07 -4.36 14.42
CA LYS A 2 22.46 -3.27 13.65
C LYS A 2 20.94 -3.33 13.85
N ARG A 3 20.35 -2.26 14.40
CA ARG A 3 18.89 -2.12 14.54
C ARG A 3 18.33 -1.61 13.21
N THR A 4 17.58 -2.46 12.52
CA THR A 4 16.89 -2.11 11.28
C THR A 4 15.64 -1.30 11.60
N LEU A 5 15.60 -0.05 11.16
CA LEU A 5 14.41 0.80 11.22
C LEU A 5 13.49 0.45 10.05
N HIS A 6 12.32 -0.11 10.37
CA HIS A 6 11.19 -0.24 9.47
C HIS A 6 10.48 1.11 9.41
N ILE A 7 10.52 1.77 8.25
CA ILE A 7 9.71 2.96 7.98
C ILE A 7 8.51 2.48 7.16
N THR A 8 7.32 2.56 7.73
CA THR A 8 6.04 2.25 7.07
C THR A 8 5.37 3.59 6.78
N ALA A 9 5.00 3.85 5.52
CA ALA A 9 4.25 5.05 5.16
C ALA A 9 2.79 4.92 5.65
N SER A 10 2.34 5.78 6.56
CA SER A 10 0.94 5.84 7.02
C SER A 10 0.29 7.18 6.62
N GLN A 11 -0.90 7.13 6.04
CA GLN A 11 -1.73 8.31 5.76
C GLN A 11 -2.44 8.80 7.05
N ALA A 12 -2.72 10.11 7.16
CA ALA A 12 -3.17 10.78 8.39
C ALA A 12 -4.63 11.27 8.34
N VAL A 13 -5.35 11.17 9.46
CA VAL A 13 -6.74 11.67 9.66
C VAL A 13 -6.74 12.87 10.62
N ARG A 14 -7.59 13.88 10.37
CA ARG A 14 -7.63 15.17 11.09
C ARG A 14 -8.78 15.23 12.12
N LEU A 15 -8.45 15.39 13.41
CA LEU A 15 -9.39 15.80 14.47
C LEU A 15 -9.06 17.23 14.92
N LYS A 16 -10.07 18.09 15.08
CA LYS A 16 -9.92 19.52 15.36
C LYS A 16 -10.30 19.81 16.82
N ASP A 17 -9.31 19.97 17.70
CA ASP A 17 -9.53 20.51 19.06
C ASP A 17 -8.92 21.92 19.18
N ARG A 18 -9.57 22.78 19.95
CA ARG A 18 -9.50 24.25 19.84
C ARG A 18 -8.47 24.92 20.76
N THR A 19 -7.56 24.17 21.37
CA THR A 19 -6.54 24.70 22.26
C THR A 19 -5.25 23.90 22.13
N SER A 20 -4.21 24.54 21.59
CA SER A 20 -2.90 23.98 21.22
C SER A 20 -2.92 23.20 19.90
N GLY A 21 -2.32 23.79 18.86
CA GLY A 21 -2.22 23.21 17.52
C GLY A 21 -1.26 22.02 17.45
N VAL A 22 -1.53 20.95 18.18
CA VAL A 22 -0.81 19.69 18.10
C VAL A 22 -1.60 18.78 17.15
N THR A 23 -1.03 18.48 15.99
CA THR A 23 -1.55 17.43 15.12
C THR A 23 -1.07 16.09 15.67
N LEU A 24 -1.99 15.30 16.22
CA LEU A 24 -1.69 13.94 16.64
C LEU A 24 -1.79 13.02 15.42
N PHE A 25 -0.66 12.56 14.90
CA PHE A 25 -0.61 11.54 13.86
C PHE A 25 -0.87 10.17 14.48
N LYS A 26 -2.09 9.63 14.33
CA LYS A 26 -2.38 8.24 14.64
C LYS A 26 -2.15 7.40 13.37
N PRO A 27 -1.30 6.37 13.39
CA PRO A 27 -1.18 5.46 12.26
C PRO A 27 -2.53 4.77 12.06
N SER A 28 -3.00 4.71 10.82
CA SER A 28 -4.28 4.09 10.46
C SER A 28 -4.34 2.58 10.72
N GLY A 29 -3.24 1.95 11.15
CA GLY A 29 -3.15 0.49 11.32
C GLY A 29 -3.06 -0.29 10.00
N VAL A 30 -3.28 0.39 8.86
CA VAL A 30 -3.23 -0.20 7.52
C VAL A 30 -1.78 -0.32 7.05
N ARG A 31 -1.43 -1.48 6.51
CA ARG A 31 -0.15 -1.76 5.88
C ARG A 31 -0.36 -2.36 4.49
N TYR A 32 0.53 -2.00 3.58
CA TYR A 32 0.57 -2.52 2.22
C TYR A 32 1.89 -3.23 2.02
N SER A 33 1.85 -4.43 1.44
CA SER A 33 3.03 -5.17 1.01
C SER A 33 2.84 -5.69 -0.41
N TYR A 34 3.95 -5.95 -1.10
CA TYR A 34 3.98 -6.40 -2.49
C TYR A 34 4.80 -7.69 -2.59
N PRO A 35 4.33 -8.80 -1.99
CA PRO A 35 5.11 -10.03 -1.85
C PRO A 35 5.43 -10.71 -3.18
N HIS A 36 4.68 -10.41 -4.24
CA HIS A 36 4.90 -11.01 -5.56
C HIS A 36 4.82 -9.96 -6.66
N ILE A 37 5.96 -9.73 -7.31
CA ILE A 37 6.09 -8.88 -8.49
C ILE A 37 6.69 -9.74 -9.61
N ASP A 38 5.88 -10.04 -10.62
CA ASP A 38 6.32 -10.82 -11.79
C ASP A 38 6.46 -9.89 -13.00
N LEU A 39 7.73 -9.61 -13.35
CA LEU A 39 8.08 -8.76 -14.49
C LEU A 39 7.78 -9.43 -15.84
N SER A 40 7.78 -10.76 -15.90
CA SER A 40 7.55 -11.53 -17.13
C SER A 40 6.07 -11.53 -17.51
N SER A 41 5.21 -11.89 -16.55
CA SER A 41 3.75 -11.85 -16.75
C SER A 41 3.15 -10.45 -16.58
N LYS A 42 3.94 -9.49 -16.06
CA LYS A 42 3.51 -8.13 -15.68
C LYS A 42 2.38 -8.15 -14.67
N MET A 43 2.52 -9.00 -13.65
CA MET A 43 1.53 -9.20 -12.60
C MET A 43 2.11 -8.79 -11.24
N VAL A 44 1.31 -8.05 -10.46
CA VAL A 44 1.68 -7.62 -9.11
C VAL A 44 0.60 -8.06 -8.14
N THR A 45 1.01 -8.71 -7.06
CA THR A 45 0.12 -9.02 -5.93
C THR A 45 0.45 -8.10 -4.77
N ALA A 46 -0.55 -7.35 -4.33
CA ALA A 46 -0.49 -6.53 -3.14
C ALA A 46 -1.35 -7.14 -2.03
N ILE A 47 -0.85 -7.12 -0.80
CA ILE A 47 -1.58 -7.53 0.39
C ILE A 47 -1.84 -6.29 1.24
N VAL A 48 -3.08 -6.16 1.69
CA VAL A 48 -3.50 -5.12 2.62
C VAL A 48 -3.79 -5.77 3.98
N THR A 49 -3.11 -5.26 4.99
CA THR A 49 -3.18 -5.76 6.36
C THR A 49 -3.70 -4.65 7.27
N PHE A 50 -4.68 -4.95 8.10
CA PHE A 50 -5.20 -4.04 9.14
C PHE A 50 -5.11 -4.76 10.49
N GLU A 51 -4.57 -4.10 11.52
CA GLU A 51 -4.36 -4.70 12.85
C GLU A 51 -3.62 -6.06 12.85
N ASN A 52 -2.73 -6.27 11.87
CA ASN A 52 -1.98 -7.50 11.59
C ASN A 52 -2.78 -8.65 10.96
N GLU A 53 -4.03 -8.41 10.55
CA GLU A 53 -4.85 -9.36 9.80
C GLU A 53 -4.89 -8.98 8.31
N THR A 54 -4.74 -9.97 7.43
CA THR A 54 -4.90 -9.74 5.99
C THR A 54 -6.38 -9.56 5.68
N VAL A 55 -6.76 -8.34 5.33
CA VAL A 55 -8.17 -8.00 5.02
C VAL A 55 -8.46 -8.08 3.52
N MET A 56 -7.43 -7.93 2.69
CA MET A 56 -7.59 -7.88 1.24
C MET A 56 -6.30 -8.24 0.50
N THR A 57 -6.47 -8.88 -0.64
CA THR A 57 -5.43 -9.16 -1.62
C THR A 57 -5.84 -8.54 -2.95
N VAL A 58 -4.98 -7.70 -3.52
CA VAL A 58 -5.19 -7.06 -4.82
C VAL A 58 -4.20 -7.63 -5.82
N LYS A 59 -4.69 -8.25 -6.89
CA LYS A 59 -3.88 -8.74 -8.01
C LYS A 59 -4.06 -7.80 -9.19
N VAL A 60 -2.99 -7.14 -9.61
CA VAL A 60 -2.97 -6.21 -10.74
C VAL A 60 -2.26 -6.88 -11.91
N ASP A 61 -2.98 -7.06 -13.00
CA ASP A 61 -2.44 -7.47 -14.30
C ASP A 61 -2.26 -6.21 -15.15
N VAL A 62 -1.02 -5.73 -15.19
CA VAL A 62 -0.64 -4.51 -15.92
C VAL A 62 -0.76 -4.73 -17.43
N LYS A 63 -0.53 -5.95 -17.92
CA LYS A 63 -0.56 -6.27 -19.35
C LYS A 63 -1.97 -6.13 -19.93
N ASN A 64 -2.98 -6.59 -19.19
CA ASN A 64 -4.38 -6.58 -19.63
C ASN A 64 -5.22 -5.46 -19.00
N ASP A 65 -4.61 -4.57 -18.21
CA ASP A 65 -5.27 -3.53 -17.40
C ASP A 65 -6.41 -4.08 -16.51
N ARG A 66 -6.18 -5.23 -15.88
CA ARG A 66 -7.16 -5.89 -15.01
C ARG A 66 -6.75 -5.82 -13.56
N VAL A 67 -7.74 -5.61 -12.69
CA VAL A 67 -7.56 -5.67 -11.23
C VAL A 67 -8.53 -6.69 -10.68
N HIS A 68 -7.99 -7.64 -9.95
CA HIS A 68 -8.76 -8.61 -9.20
C HIS A 68 -8.57 -8.34 -7.71
N VAL A 69 -9.69 -8.30 -6.97
CA VAL A 69 -9.70 -8.01 -5.54
C VAL A 69 -10.33 -9.20 -4.84
N GLU A 70 -9.59 -9.77 -3.90
CA GLU A 70 -10.04 -10.83 -3.02
C GLU A 70 -10.10 -10.27 -1.60
N GLY A 71 -11.19 -10.55 -0.88
CA GLY A 71 -11.43 -9.98 0.46
C GLY A 71 -12.39 -8.80 0.42
N ASN A 72 -12.56 -8.15 1.58
CA ASN A 72 -13.55 -7.10 1.75
C ASN A 72 -12.90 -5.78 2.20
N VAL A 73 -13.34 -4.68 1.62
CA VAL A 73 -12.94 -3.32 1.98
C VAL A 73 -13.74 -2.76 3.16
N ASP A 74 -14.80 -3.45 3.61
CA ASP A 74 -15.66 -3.03 4.72
C ASP A 74 -14.91 -2.86 6.06
N GLY A 75 -13.68 -3.40 6.19
CA GLY A 75 -12.80 -3.14 7.35
C GLY A 75 -11.92 -1.89 7.22
N LEU A 76 -11.96 -1.21 6.08
CA LEU A 76 -11.14 -0.06 5.75
C LEU A 76 -11.97 1.24 5.65
N GLU A 77 -13.17 1.28 6.24
CA GLU A 77 -14.06 2.45 6.24
C GLU A 77 -13.42 3.72 6.84
N GLU A 78 -12.39 3.57 7.69
CA GLU A 78 -11.59 4.70 8.19
C GLU A 78 -10.63 5.29 7.15
N ILE A 79 -10.35 4.58 6.05
CA ILE A 79 -9.59 5.12 4.93
C ILE A 79 -10.54 6.02 4.12
N SER A 80 -10.31 7.32 4.15
CA SER A 80 -11.14 8.32 3.46
C SER A 80 -11.04 8.30 1.93
N LEU A 81 -10.65 7.17 1.33
CA LEU A 81 -10.52 6.99 -0.12
C LEU A 81 -11.70 6.18 -0.62
N ASP A 82 -12.33 6.65 -1.69
CA ASP A 82 -13.29 5.84 -2.41
C ASP A 82 -12.60 4.62 -3.06
N LYS A 83 -13.39 3.60 -3.36
CA LYS A 83 -12.91 2.33 -3.92
C LYS A 83 -12.13 2.52 -5.22
N GLU A 84 -12.53 3.44 -6.09
CA GLU A 84 -11.87 3.65 -7.38
C GLU A 84 -10.49 4.28 -7.19
N SER A 85 -10.40 5.34 -6.39
CA SER A 85 -9.12 5.96 -5.99
C SER A 85 -8.19 4.94 -5.33
N PHE A 86 -8.75 4.09 -4.48
CA PHE A 86 -8.00 3.04 -3.79
C PHE A 86 -7.44 1.99 -4.76
N LEU A 87 -8.21 1.52 -5.74
CA LEU A 87 -7.71 0.58 -6.76
C LEU A 87 -6.72 1.24 -7.73
N ASN A 88 -6.95 2.51 -8.08
CA ASN A 88 -6.02 3.27 -8.91
C ASN A 88 -4.64 3.41 -8.26
N MET A 89 -4.58 3.53 -6.93
CA MET A 89 -3.30 3.52 -6.20
C MET A 89 -2.49 2.24 -6.50
N PHE A 90 -3.12 1.05 -6.44
CA PHE A 90 -2.42 -0.21 -6.74
C PHE A 90 -2.04 -0.32 -8.21
N LYS A 91 -2.88 0.16 -9.14
CA LYS A 91 -2.52 0.21 -10.56
C LYS A 91 -1.29 1.07 -10.80
N HIS A 92 -1.26 2.27 -10.25
CA HIS A 92 -0.12 3.18 -10.39
C HIS A 92 1.16 2.56 -9.81
N GLN A 93 1.08 1.95 -8.63
CA GLN A 93 2.23 1.32 -8.00
C GLN A 93 2.72 0.09 -8.80
N ALA A 94 1.81 -0.74 -9.31
CA ALA A 94 2.15 -1.88 -10.15
C ALA A 94 2.84 -1.43 -11.45
N ASN A 95 2.30 -0.42 -12.13
CA ASN A 95 2.92 0.16 -13.32
C ASN A 95 4.33 0.65 -13.02
N TYR A 96 4.51 1.36 -11.90
CA TYR A 96 5.84 1.84 -11.50
C TYR A 96 6.84 0.69 -11.33
N PHE A 97 6.44 -0.43 -10.71
CA PHE A 97 7.33 -1.59 -10.56
C PHE A 97 7.72 -2.19 -11.91
N ILE A 98 6.74 -2.40 -12.80
CA ILE A 98 6.99 -2.98 -14.12
C ILE A 98 7.86 -2.06 -14.99
N GLU A 99 7.56 -0.76 -15.03
CA GLU A 99 8.31 0.22 -15.82
C GLU A 99 9.76 0.39 -15.36
N ASN A 100 10.00 0.26 -14.05
CA ASN A 100 11.34 0.39 -13.47
C ASN A 100 12.08 -0.96 -13.32
N ASN A 101 11.50 -2.07 -13.81
CA ASN A 101 12.02 -3.43 -13.64
C ASN A 101 12.30 -3.81 -12.17
N ILE A 102 11.48 -3.33 -11.25
CA ILE A 102 11.58 -3.64 -9.82
C ILE A 102 10.93 -5.00 -9.60
N SER A 103 11.71 -5.97 -9.15
CA SER A 103 11.26 -7.36 -9.01
C SER A 103 10.88 -7.75 -7.58
N SER A 104 11.18 -6.90 -6.60
CA SER A 104 10.86 -7.15 -5.20
C SER A 104 10.57 -5.88 -4.40
N GLU A 105 9.87 -6.04 -3.29
CA GLU A 105 9.58 -4.95 -2.36
C GLU A 105 10.85 -4.41 -1.69
N GLU A 106 11.86 -5.25 -1.46
CA GLU A 106 13.16 -4.85 -0.90
C GLU A 106 13.91 -3.90 -1.84
N GLU A 107 13.91 -4.21 -3.14
CA GLU A 107 14.53 -3.36 -4.15
C GLU A 107 13.86 -1.98 -4.19
N TRP A 108 12.53 -1.94 -4.12
CA TRP A 108 11.77 -0.70 -4.01
C TRP A 108 12.13 0.11 -2.75
N LYS A 109 12.20 -0.56 -1.59
CA LYS A 109 12.54 0.07 -0.31
C LYS A 109 13.95 0.64 -0.29
N GLU A 110 14.91 -0.03 -0.91
CA GLU A 110 16.29 0.47 -1.03
C GLU A 110 16.33 1.73 -1.89
N ARG A 111 15.57 1.76 -2.98
CA ARG A 111 15.49 2.91 -3.88
C ARG A 111 14.87 4.15 -3.24
N LEU A 112 13.99 3.98 -2.26
CA LEU A 112 13.41 5.08 -1.48
C LEU A 112 14.33 5.62 -0.37
N ARG A 113 15.38 4.87 0.01
CA ARG A 113 16.34 5.28 1.05
C ARG A 113 17.49 6.15 0.52
N ASN A 114 17.71 6.15 -0.79
CA ASN A 114 18.74 6.92 -1.51
C ASN A 114 18.13 8.13 -2.21
#